data_AF-A0A381XW91-F1
#
_entry.id   AF-A0A381XW91-F1
#
_cell.length_a   1.000
_cell.length_b   1.000
_cell.length_c   1.000
_cell.angle_alpha   90.00
_cell.angle_beta   90.00
_cell.angle_gamma   90.00
#
_symmetry.space_group_name_H-M   'P 1'
#
loop_
_entity.id
_entity.type
_entity.pdbx_description
1 polymer ?
#
loop_
_entity_poly.entity_id
_entity_poly.type
_entity_poly.pdbx_seq_one_letter_code
_entity_poly.pdbx_strand_id
1 'polypeptide(L)'
;MPLPGGEGKAIRSSAPPCDVPIWVASLGPSNLEMTGAVADGWLGGSFIPETGHIFIDRIKAGAVKAGRDFTSIEMMIPLSLEFTDDVDEAGKRHARGY
;
A
#
# COMPACT_ATOMS: atom_id res chain seq x y z
N MET A 1 -7.69 20.59 -13.89
CA MET A 1 -7.23 22.01 -13.93
C MET A 1 -8.45 22.91 -13.99
N PRO A 2 -8.43 24.13 -13.45
CA PRO A 2 -9.56 25.05 -13.57
C PRO A 2 -9.91 25.29 -15.05
N LEU A 3 -11.21 25.45 -15.35
CA LEU A 3 -11.69 25.65 -16.71
C LEU A 3 -11.19 26.99 -17.26
N PRO A 4 -10.94 27.10 -18.58
CA PRO A 4 -10.62 28.37 -19.21
C PRO A 4 -11.69 29.43 -18.88
N GLY A 5 -11.28 30.56 -18.31
CA GLY A 5 -12.16 31.68 -17.94
C GLY A 5 -12.87 31.55 -16.58
N GLY A 6 -12.64 30.48 -15.81
CA GLY A 6 -13.22 30.33 -14.46
C GLY A 6 -12.39 31.01 -13.37
N GLU A 7 -13.04 31.39 -12.27
CA GLU A 7 -12.39 31.97 -11.08
C GLU A 7 -11.55 30.97 -10.26
N GLY A 8 -11.62 29.69 -10.59
CA GLY A 8 -10.92 28.63 -9.87
C GLY A 8 -9.40 28.81 -9.92
N LYS A 9 -8.77 28.98 -8.75
CA LYS A 9 -7.31 28.88 -8.62
C LYS A 9 -6.91 27.42 -8.43
N ALA A 10 -5.82 27.00 -9.06
CA ALA A 10 -5.26 25.68 -8.82
C ALA A 10 -4.89 25.55 -7.33
N ILE A 11 -5.39 24.50 -6.67
CA ILE A 11 -4.95 24.16 -5.32
C ILE A 11 -3.47 23.78 -5.41
N ARG A 12 -2.63 24.45 -4.61
CA ARG A 12 -1.21 24.16 -4.48
C ARG A 12 -0.93 23.80 -3.02
N SER A 13 -0.05 22.84 -2.80
CA SER A 13 0.47 22.56 -1.47
C SER A 13 1.26 23.77 -0.97
N SER A 14 1.07 24.17 0.28
CA SER A 14 1.91 25.15 0.97
C SER A 14 3.18 24.52 1.56
N ALA A 15 3.30 23.19 1.53
CA ALA A 15 4.47 22.48 2.01
C ALA A 15 5.70 22.80 1.13
N PRO A 16 6.91 22.90 1.73
CA PRO A 16 8.13 22.99 0.95
C PRO A 16 8.29 21.74 0.07
N PRO A 17 8.93 21.86 -1.12
CA PRO A 17 9.26 20.69 -1.92
C PRO A 17 10.08 19.68 -1.12
N CYS A 18 9.66 18.43 -1.15
CA CYS A 18 10.37 17.30 -0.59
C CYS A 18 10.15 16.08 -1.48
N ASP A 19 11.02 15.08 -1.32
CA ASP A 19 10.79 13.76 -1.88
C ASP A 19 9.64 13.11 -1.12
N VAL A 20 8.60 12.73 -1.85
CA VAL A 20 7.42 12.03 -1.31
C VAL A 20 7.51 10.58 -1.75
N PRO A 21 7.65 9.61 -0.83
CA PRO A 21 7.77 8.21 -1.20
C PRO A 21 6.47 7.70 -1.86
N ILE A 22 6.61 6.89 -2.89
CA ILE A 22 5.51 6.33 -3.65
C ILE A 22 5.10 5.00 -3.03
N TRP A 23 3.94 5.00 -2.37
CA TRP A 23 3.33 3.79 -1.82
C TRP A 23 2.11 3.39 -2.64
N VAL A 24 2.03 2.10 -3.01
CA VAL A 24 0.93 1.60 -3.85
C VAL A 24 0.17 0.47 -3.14
N ALA A 25 -1.15 0.62 -3.05
CA ALA A 25 -2.06 -0.45 -2.66
C ALA A 25 -2.53 -1.21 -3.91
N SER A 26 -1.78 -2.25 -4.30
CA SER A 26 -2.09 -3.06 -5.49
C SER A 26 -2.44 -4.50 -5.14
N LEU A 27 -3.32 -5.10 -5.94
CA LEU A 27 -3.75 -6.51 -5.78
C LEU A 27 -3.55 -7.36 -7.04
N GLY A 28 -3.91 -6.83 -8.22
CA GLY A 28 -3.83 -7.59 -9.48
C GLY A 28 -2.38 -7.83 -9.95
N PRO A 29 -2.08 -8.92 -10.68
CA PRO A 29 -0.72 -9.29 -11.07
C PRO A 29 0.06 -8.17 -11.77
N SER A 30 -0.53 -7.52 -12.78
CA SER A 30 0.12 -6.41 -13.49
C SER A 30 0.39 -5.21 -12.60
N ASN A 31 -0.49 -4.94 -11.63
CA ASN A 31 -0.33 -3.82 -10.70
C ASN A 31 0.74 -4.11 -9.64
N LEU A 32 0.89 -5.38 -9.25
CA LEU A 32 1.98 -5.81 -8.36
C LEU A 32 3.34 -5.72 -9.07
N GLU A 33 3.42 -6.15 -10.33
CA GLU A 33 4.63 -5.98 -11.15
C GLU A 33 4.95 -4.49 -11.36
N MET A 34 3.95 -3.65 -11.62
CA MET A 34 4.13 -2.19 -11.65
C MET A 34 4.65 -1.65 -10.31
N THR A 35 4.07 -2.09 -9.19
CA THR A 35 4.51 -1.68 -7.84
C THR A 35 6.00 -2.00 -7.64
N GLY A 36 6.42 -3.21 -8.02
CA GLY A 36 7.83 -3.57 -8.04
C GLY A 36 8.71 -2.63 -8.87
N ALA A 37 8.22 -2.23 -10.04
CA ALA A 37 8.97 -1.41 -10.97
C ALA A 37 9.16 0.04 -10.51
N VAL A 38 8.21 0.63 -9.77
CA VAL A 38 8.21 2.10 -9.50
C VAL A 38 7.99 2.52 -8.06
N ALA A 39 7.47 1.67 -7.18
CA ALA A 39 7.10 2.08 -5.83
C ALA A 39 8.27 1.96 -4.85
N ASP A 40 8.25 2.79 -3.81
CA ASP A 40 9.12 2.70 -2.64
C ASP A 40 8.53 1.77 -1.57
N GLY A 41 7.20 1.57 -1.60
CA GLY A 41 6.53 0.63 -0.70
C GLY A 41 5.20 0.08 -1.23
N TRP A 42 4.78 -1.04 -0.64
CA TRP A 42 3.52 -1.73 -0.94
C TRP A 42 2.62 -1.83 0.29
N LEU A 43 1.33 -1.51 0.10
CA LEU A 43 0.27 -1.64 1.09
C LEU A 43 -0.55 -2.92 0.82
N GLY A 44 -0.24 -3.99 1.53
CA GLY A 44 -0.85 -5.31 1.36
C GLY A 44 -2.14 -5.48 2.16
N GLY A 45 -3.22 -4.82 1.72
CA GLY A 45 -4.51 -4.85 2.46
C GLY A 45 -5.23 -6.20 2.49
N SER A 46 -4.90 -7.13 1.60
CA SER A 46 -5.46 -8.48 1.55
C SER A 46 -4.34 -9.51 1.57
N PHE A 47 -3.69 -9.63 2.72
CA PHE A 47 -2.50 -10.45 2.90
C PHE A 47 -2.73 -11.55 3.94
N ILE A 48 -2.39 -12.78 3.57
CA ILE A 48 -2.32 -13.94 4.45
C ILE A 48 -0.88 -14.47 4.34
N PRO A 49 -0.12 -14.57 5.45
CA PRO A 49 1.30 -14.92 5.40
C PRO A 49 1.61 -16.21 4.61
N GLU A 50 0.79 -17.24 4.79
CA GLU A 50 0.93 -18.56 4.17
C GLU A 50 0.87 -18.50 2.63
N THR A 51 0.14 -17.53 2.08
CA THR A 51 -0.01 -17.31 0.63
C THR A 51 0.63 -16.02 0.16
N GLY A 52 1.41 -15.34 1.01
CA GLY A 52 2.00 -14.03 0.74
C GLY A 52 2.91 -13.99 -0.49
N HIS A 53 3.53 -15.13 -0.83
CA HIS A 53 4.38 -15.28 -2.02
C HIS A 53 3.64 -14.92 -3.32
N ILE A 54 2.32 -15.13 -3.41
CA ILE A 54 1.51 -14.78 -4.59
C ILE A 54 1.62 -13.29 -4.94
N PHE A 55 1.74 -12.43 -3.91
CA PHE A 55 1.92 -10.99 -4.07
C PHE A 55 3.40 -10.63 -4.21
N ILE A 56 4.22 -11.13 -3.29
CA ILE A 56 5.63 -10.76 -3.16
C ILE A 56 6.42 -11.14 -4.41
N ASP A 57 6.18 -12.31 -4.99
CA ASP A 57 6.90 -12.76 -6.19
C ASP A 57 6.61 -11.88 -7.41
N ARG A 58 5.40 -11.34 -7.51
CA ARG A 58 5.01 -10.39 -8.57
C ARG A 58 5.70 -9.05 -8.41
N ILE A 59 5.74 -8.53 -7.18
CA ILE A 59 6.47 -7.29 -6.87
C ILE A 59 7.96 -7.48 -7.16
N LYS A 60 8.54 -8.60 -6.74
CA LYS A 60 9.93 -8.94 -7.02
C LYS A 60 10.20 -9.05 -8.52
N ALA A 61 9.33 -9.70 -9.28
CA ALA A 61 9.46 -9.78 -10.74
C ALA A 61 9.44 -8.39 -11.40
N GLY A 62 8.57 -7.50 -10.93
CA GLY A 62 8.51 -6.10 -11.34
C GLY A 62 9.80 -5.34 -11.09
N ALA A 63 10.35 -5.46 -9.87
CA ALA A 63 11.60 -4.82 -9.47
C ALA A 63 12.78 -5.30 -10.32
N VAL A 64 12.92 -6.63 -10.49
CA VAL A 64 13.98 -7.25 -11.31
C VAL A 64 13.88 -6.79 -12.76
N LYS A 65 12.67 -6.77 -13.34
CA LYS A 65 12.45 -6.31 -14.72
C LYS A 65 12.84 -4.84 -14.90
N ALA A 66 12.68 -4.01 -13.87
CA ALA A 66 13.07 -2.61 -13.86
C ALA A 66 14.55 -2.37 -13.48
N GLY A 67 15.32 -3.43 -13.18
CA GLY A 67 16.71 -3.31 -12.73
C GLY A 67 16.86 -2.72 -11.33
N ARG A 68 15.82 -2.80 -10.49
CA ARG A 68 15.81 -2.31 -9.11
C ARG A 68 16.13 -3.42 -8.13
N ASP A 69 16.74 -3.06 -7.01
CA ASP A 69 16.85 -3.97 -5.88
C ASP A 69 15.47 -4.13 -5.23
N PHE A 70 15.00 -5.37 -5.13
CA PHE A 70 13.74 -5.68 -4.46
C PHE A 70 13.77 -5.32 -2.96
N THR A 71 14.94 -5.35 -2.32
CA THR A 71 15.05 -5.03 -0.88
C THR A 71 14.87 -3.56 -0.56
N SER A 72 14.87 -2.68 -1.58
CA SER A 72 14.57 -1.26 -1.41
C SER A 72 13.06 -0.96 -1.34
N ILE A 73 12.20 -1.97 -1.44
CA ILE A 73 10.74 -1.83 -1.43
C ILE A 73 10.22 -2.24 -0.05
N GLU A 74 9.62 -1.29 0.66
CA GLU A 74 9.01 -1.54 1.96
C GLU A 74 7.67 -2.26 1.84
N MET A 75 7.36 -3.10 2.83
CA MET A 75 6.12 -3.88 2.86
C MET A 75 5.35 -3.52 4.13
N MET A 76 4.11 -3.06 3.98
CA MET A 76 3.22 -2.77 5.11
C MET A 76 1.93 -3.57 4.95
N ILE A 77 1.61 -4.35 5.98
CA ILE A 77 0.36 -5.09 6.10
C ILE A 77 -0.47 -4.42 7.20
N PRO A 78 -1.62 -3.78 6.88
CA PRO A 78 -2.48 -3.21 7.90
C PRO A 78 -3.13 -4.33 8.71
N LEU A 79 -3.05 -4.22 10.04
CA LEU A 79 -3.61 -5.19 10.97
C LEU A 79 -4.32 -4.46 12.11
N SER A 80 -5.42 -5.03 12.60
CA SER A 80 -6.02 -4.65 13.87
C SER A 80 -5.40 -5.50 14.98
N LEU A 81 -4.99 -4.85 16.07
CA LEU A 81 -4.41 -5.50 17.25
C LEU A 81 -5.19 -5.09 18.50
N GLU A 82 -5.55 -6.06 19.33
CA GLU A 82 -6.18 -5.84 20.62
C GLU A 82 -5.43 -6.66 21.69
N PHE A 83 -5.14 -6.03 22.84
CA PHE A 83 -4.62 -6.69 24.03
C PHE A 83 -5.75 -6.82 25.06
N THR A 84 -6.02 -8.05 25.51
CA THR A 84 -7.11 -8.36 26.44
C THR A 84 -6.79 -9.65 27.20
N ASP A 85 -7.37 -9.78 28.40
CA ASP A 85 -7.38 -11.04 29.16
C ASP A 85 -8.61 -11.91 28.82
N ASP A 86 -9.61 -11.34 28.13
CA ASP A 86 -10.84 -12.01 27.69
C ASP A 86 -10.89 -12.08 26.15
N VAL A 87 -10.32 -13.16 25.61
CA VAL A 87 -10.22 -13.41 24.16
C VAL A 87 -11.58 -13.73 23.54
N ASP A 88 -12.47 -14.39 24.28
CA ASP A 88 -13.78 -14.79 23.78
C ASP A 88 -14.66 -13.57 23.52
N GLU A 89 -14.70 -12.61 24.44
CA GLU A 89 -15.45 -11.37 24.23
C GLU A 89 -14.85 -10.48 23.13
N ALA A 90 -13.53 -10.45 23.00
CA ALA A 90 -12.87 -9.75 21.88
C ALA A 90 -13.27 -10.34 20.53
N GLY A 91 -13.27 -11.67 20.39
CA GLY A 91 -13.73 -12.37 19.20
C GLY A 91 -15.18 -12.01 18.83
N LYS A 92 -16.08 -12.02 19.82
CA LYS A 92 -17.50 -11.63 19.62
C LYS A 92 -17.64 -10.18 19.18
N ARG A 93 -16.83 -9.25 19.70
CA ARG A 93 -16.86 -7.84 19.30
C ARG A 93 -16.38 -7.67 17.87
N HIS A 94 -15.26 -8.28 17.48
CA HIS A 94 -14.75 -8.20 16.10
C HIS A 94 -15.74 -8.79 15.08
N ALA A 95 -16.43 -9.89 15.43
CA ALA A 95 -17.44 -10.49 14.56
C ALA A 95 -18.66 -9.61 14.31
N ARG A 96 -18.97 -8.66 15.21
CA ARG A 96 -20.08 -7.70 15.05
C ARG A 96 -19.73 -6.52 14.12
N GLY A 97 -18.47 -6.40 13.70
CA GLY A 97 -17.95 -5.21 13.03
C GLY A 97 -17.49 -4.15 14.02
N TYR A 98 -16.68 -3.21 13.52
CA TYR A 98 -16.29 -2.01 14.25
C TYR A 98 -17.48 -1.06 14.44
#